data_AF-A0AAD7TE83-F1
#
_entry.id   AF-A0AAD7TE83-F1
#
_cell.length_a   1.000
_cell.length_b   1.000
_cell.length_c   1.000
_cell.angle_alpha   90.00
_cell.angle_beta   90.00
_cell.angle_gamma   90.00
#
_symmetry.space_group_name_H-M   'P 1'
#
loop_
_entity.id
_entity.type
_entity.pdbx_description
1 polymer ?
#
loop_
_entity_poly.entity_id
_entity_poly.type
_entity_poly.pdbx_seq_one_letter_code
_entity_poly.pdbx_strand_id
1 'polypeptide(L)'
;MAAIYPPGQDAQPIASLFPHVDPDVIASVVRHELPGAEIYKLDSRRILESTWNIVEMAMDDSTVSLHAAPFAIETYPTLDSLLVPLNAYFSILCVEGLSKGQSAVLPCHFFRYSSHLVKIAAQYDWKAVLSYHLATFARRCKEMRKGDYAGWGRVDMDLMEEFLVPNQKKRPYGSVFSTHNARRKQK
;
A
#
# COMPACT_ATOMS: atom_id res chain seq x y z
N MET A 1 2.89 -26.51 32.06
CA MET A 1 1.91 -26.60 30.96
C MET A 1 1.73 -25.20 30.40
N ALA A 2 2.20 -24.94 29.18
CA ALA A 2 2.04 -23.64 28.55
C ALA A 2 0.56 -23.44 28.19
N ALA A 3 -0.02 -22.31 28.59
CA ALA A 3 -1.38 -21.96 28.21
C ALA A 3 -1.45 -21.89 26.68
N ILE A 4 -2.18 -22.83 26.08
CA ILE A 4 -2.55 -22.78 24.67
C ILE A 4 -3.52 -21.62 24.57
N TYR A 5 -3.03 -20.45 24.14
CA TYR A 5 -3.87 -19.29 23.88
C TYR A 5 -4.92 -19.70 22.84
N PRO A 6 -6.22 -19.73 23.17
CA PRO A 6 -7.23 -20.07 22.20
C PRO A 6 -7.42 -18.85 21.29
N PRO A 7 -7.12 -18.91 19.99
CA PRO A 7 -7.40 -17.80 19.10
C PRO A 7 -8.92 -17.65 18.98
N GLY A 8 -9.48 -16.53 19.44
CA GLY A 8 -10.85 -16.13 19.08
C GLY A 8 -11.86 -15.93 20.22
N GLN A 9 -11.49 -15.98 21.50
CA GLN A 9 -12.45 -15.70 22.59
C GLN A 9 -12.85 -14.22 22.73
N ASP A 10 -12.04 -13.30 22.19
CA ASP A 10 -12.32 -11.86 22.17
C ASP A 10 -12.46 -11.34 20.73
N ALA A 11 -13.29 -12.00 19.91
CA ALA A 11 -13.63 -11.52 18.57
C ALA A 11 -14.54 -10.29 18.66
N GLN A 12 -13.95 -9.16 19.06
CA GLN A 12 -14.50 -7.85 18.80
C GLN A 12 -14.83 -7.76 17.30
N PRO A 13 -16.02 -7.28 16.91
CA PRO A 13 -16.37 -7.16 15.50
C PRO A 13 -15.29 -6.32 14.81
N ILE A 14 -14.80 -6.74 13.65
CA ILE A 14 -13.69 -6.08 12.96
C ILE A 14 -13.88 -4.56 12.82
N ALA A 15 -15.13 -4.10 12.72
CA ALA A 15 -15.51 -2.69 12.72
C ALA A 15 -15.07 -1.91 13.98
N SER A 16 -15.05 -2.52 15.17
CA SER A 16 -14.59 -1.85 16.39
C SER A 16 -13.08 -1.66 16.46
N LEU A 17 -12.31 -2.43 15.68
CA LEU A 17 -10.86 -2.25 15.53
C LEU A 17 -10.51 -1.10 14.58
N PHE A 18 -11.44 -0.73 13.69
CA PHE A 18 -11.26 0.32 12.68
C PHE A 18 -12.42 1.33 12.74
N PRO A 19 -12.62 2.03 13.88
CA PRO A 19 -13.81 2.86 14.10
C PRO A 19 -13.88 4.09 13.18
N HIS A 20 -12.77 4.46 12.54
CA HIS A 20 -12.66 5.57 11.62
C HIS A 20 -12.90 5.16 10.15
N VAL A 21 -13.05 3.86 9.87
CA VAL A 21 -13.29 3.35 8.52
C VAL A 21 -14.77 3.02 8.39
N ASP A 22 -15.37 3.45 7.28
CA ASP A 22 -16.75 3.11 6.94
C ASP A 22 -16.94 1.57 6.95
N PRO A 23 -17.93 1.03 7.68
CA PRO A 23 -18.24 -0.40 7.69
C PRO A 23 -18.41 -1.03 6.30
N ASP A 24 -18.95 -0.30 5.33
CA ASP A 24 -19.13 -0.79 3.96
C ASP A 24 -17.80 -0.94 3.22
N VAL A 25 -16.83 -0.07 3.52
CA VAL A 25 -15.46 -0.19 3.01
C VAL A 25 -14.78 -1.40 3.63
N ILE A 26 -14.92 -1.62 4.94
CA ILE A 26 -14.39 -2.82 5.61
C ILE A 26 -15.00 -4.09 4.99
N ALA A 27 -16.32 -4.12 4.79
CA ALA A 27 -16.99 -5.25 4.17
C ALA A 27 -16.50 -5.50 2.74
N SER A 28 -16.21 -4.44 1.98
CA SER A 28 -15.64 -4.53 0.63
C SER A 28 -14.20 -5.05 0.64
N VAL A 29 -13.40 -4.75 1.66
CA VAL A 29 -12.06 -5.35 1.87
C VAL A 29 -12.18 -6.85 2.12
N VAL A 30 -13.08 -7.25 3.02
CA VAL A 30 -13.33 -8.65 3.39
C VAL A 30 -13.82 -9.47 2.20
N ARG A 31 -14.64 -8.88 1.31
CA ARG A 31 -15.07 -9.51 0.05
C ARG A 31 -14.04 -9.43 -1.09
N HIS A 32 -12.94 -8.72 -0.88
CA HIS A 32 -11.91 -8.44 -1.88
C HIS A 32 -12.45 -7.71 -3.13
N GLU A 33 -13.40 -6.81 -2.91
CA GLU A 33 -14.09 -6.01 -3.93
C GLU A 33 -13.60 -4.56 -3.96
N LEU A 34 -12.92 -4.09 -2.92
CA LEU A 34 -12.35 -2.74 -2.87
C LEU A 34 -11.31 -2.56 -4.00
N PRO A 35 -11.48 -1.60 -4.91
CA PRO A 35 -10.48 -1.33 -5.95
C PRO A 35 -9.17 -0.80 -5.36
N GLY A 36 -8.04 -1.13 -5.99
CA GLY A 36 -6.72 -0.65 -5.54
C GLY A 36 -6.60 0.87 -5.52
N ALA A 37 -7.31 1.56 -6.42
CA ALA A 37 -7.36 3.02 -6.48
C ALA A 37 -8.13 3.66 -5.30
N GLU A 38 -8.95 2.89 -4.59
CA GLU A 38 -9.81 3.36 -3.51
C GLU A 38 -9.30 2.98 -2.12
N ILE A 39 -8.14 2.35 -2.01
CA ILE A 39 -7.53 1.96 -0.73
C ILE A 39 -7.37 3.19 0.19
N TYR A 40 -7.24 4.41 -0.35
CA TYR A 40 -7.12 5.66 0.42
C TYR A 40 -8.29 5.88 1.40
N LYS A 41 -9.45 5.26 1.17
CA LYS A 41 -10.60 5.26 2.08
C LYS A 41 -10.29 4.59 3.43
N LEU A 42 -9.18 3.87 3.53
CA LEU A 42 -8.67 3.27 4.77
C LEU A 42 -7.65 4.15 5.49
N ASP A 43 -7.26 5.29 4.92
CA ASP A 43 -6.28 6.19 5.53
C ASP A 43 -6.94 7.06 6.59
N SER A 44 -6.74 6.70 7.86
CA SER A 44 -7.23 7.45 9.01
C SER A 44 -6.78 8.91 9.02
N ARG A 45 -5.59 9.23 8.48
CA ARG A 45 -5.09 10.61 8.39
C ARG A 45 -5.97 11.44 7.46
N ARG A 46 -6.27 10.90 6.28
CA ARG A 46 -7.10 11.58 5.29
C ARG A 46 -8.55 11.67 5.74
N ILE A 47 -9.08 10.65 6.42
CA ILE A 47 -10.43 10.68 6.98
C ILE A 47 -10.55 11.77 8.05
N LEU A 48 -9.55 11.90 8.93
CA LEU A 48 -9.53 12.93 9.97
C LEU A 48 -9.37 14.33 9.38
N GLU A 49 -8.47 14.51 8.40
CA GLU A 49 -8.31 15.78 7.67
C GLU A 49 -9.58 16.17 6.89
N SER A 50 -10.25 15.22 6.23
CA SER A 50 -11.52 15.45 5.53
C SER A 50 -12.62 15.89 6.50
N THR A 51 -12.68 15.26 7.67
CA THR A 51 -13.64 15.62 8.72
C THR A 51 -13.38 17.03 9.23
N TRP A 52 -12.11 17.42 9.41
CA TRP A 52 -11.73 18.77 9.80
C TRP A 52 -12.08 19.80 8.72
N ASN A 53 -11.78 19.53 7.45
CA ASN A 53 -12.09 20.40 6.32
C ASN A 53 -13.61 20.59 6.12
N ILE A 54 -14.42 19.56 6.38
CA ILE A 54 -15.89 19.67 6.36
C ILE A 54 -16.39 20.53 7.51
N VAL A 55 -15.81 20.41 8.71
CA VAL A 55 -16.17 21.27 9.85
C VAL A 55 -15.81 22.73 9.56
N GLU A 56 -14.65 22.99 8.94
CA GLU A 56 -14.26 24.34 8.52
C GLU A 56 -15.16 24.89 7.39
N MET A 57 -15.50 24.10 6.36
CA MET A 57 -16.45 24.52 5.30
C MET A 57 -17.90 24.65 5.80
N ALA A 58 -18.33 23.87 6.78
CA ALA A 58 -19.67 24.05 7.36
C ALA A 58 -19.80 25.36 8.16
N MET A 59 -18.68 25.98 8.53
CA MET A 59 -18.64 27.33 9.11
C MET A 59 -18.54 28.44 8.07
N ASP A 60 -18.25 28.13 6.80
CA ASP A 60 -18.13 29.09 5.71
C ASP A 60 -19.04 28.66 4.54
N ASP A 61 -20.24 29.23 4.50
CA ASP A 61 -21.35 28.86 3.61
C ASP A 61 -20.95 29.00 2.13
N SER A 62 -20.37 27.96 1.54
CA SER A 62 -19.94 27.95 0.14
C SER A 62 -20.00 26.57 -0.51
N THR A 63 -20.54 26.60 -1.72
CA THR A 63 -20.98 25.50 -2.60
C THR A 63 -19.97 24.36 -2.75
N VAL A 64 -20.40 23.15 -2.40
CA VAL A 64 -19.66 21.89 -2.56
C VAL A 64 -19.60 21.51 -4.05
N SER A 65 -18.40 21.59 -4.63
CA SER A 65 -18.10 21.02 -5.96
C SER A 65 -17.96 19.50 -5.83
N LEU A 66 -18.84 18.77 -6.53
CA LEU A 66 -18.82 17.31 -6.62
C LEU A 66 -17.58 16.87 -7.43
N HIS A 67 -16.44 16.69 -6.76
CA HIS A 67 -15.21 16.27 -7.40
C HIS A 67 -15.31 14.83 -7.92
N ALA A 68 -15.08 14.65 -9.23
CA ALA A 68 -14.83 13.34 -9.84
C ALA A 68 -13.70 12.61 -9.10
N ALA A 69 -13.76 11.27 -9.07
CA ALA A 69 -12.75 10.45 -8.40
C ALA A 69 -11.34 10.81 -8.90
N PRO A 70 -10.41 11.21 -8.00
CA PRO A 70 -9.06 11.61 -8.39
C PRO A 70 -8.33 10.48 -9.11
N PHE A 71 -7.48 10.84 -10.09
CA PHE A 71 -6.62 9.85 -10.75
C PHE A 71 -5.72 9.18 -9.71
N ALA A 72 -5.43 7.89 -9.84
CA ALA A 72 -4.65 7.17 -8.82
C ALA A 72 -3.30 7.84 -8.48
N ILE A 73 -2.66 8.52 -9.44
CA ILE A 73 -1.41 9.27 -9.24
C ILE A 73 -1.61 10.51 -8.35
N GLU A 74 -2.76 11.17 -8.45
CA GLU A 74 -3.16 12.29 -7.60
C GLU A 74 -3.55 11.80 -6.21
N THR A 75 -4.19 10.63 -6.14
CA THR A 75 -4.55 9.97 -4.89
C THR A 75 -3.33 9.50 -4.12
N TYR A 76 -2.32 8.97 -4.82
CA TYR A 76 -1.10 8.41 -4.25
C TYR A 76 0.14 9.10 -4.82
N PRO A 77 0.44 10.35 -4.41
CA PRO A 77 1.59 11.09 -4.91
C PRO A 77 2.94 10.51 -4.45
N THR A 78 2.96 9.75 -3.35
CA THR A 78 4.18 9.22 -2.75
C THR A 78 4.00 7.79 -2.24
N LEU A 79 5.13 7.11 -1.99
CA LEU A 79 5.11 5.79 -1.35
C LEU A 79 4.41 5.80 0.01
N ASP A 80 4.61 6.84 0.83
CA ASP A 80 3.94 6.94 2.15
C ASP A 80 2.42 7.00 2.00
N SER A 81 1.93 7.84 1.07
CA SER A 81 0.48 7.97 0.80
C SER A 81 -0.18 6.66 0.37
N LEU A 82 0.60 5.71 -0.18
CA LEU A 82 0.13 4.39 -0.53
C LEU A 82 0.27 3.38 0.62
N LEU A 83 1.43 3.32 1.27
CA LEU A 83 1.74 2.29 2.27
C LEU A 83 0.82 2.37 3.49
N VAL A 84 0.33 3.55 3.83
CA VAL A 84 -0.45 3.80 5.03
C VAL A 84 -1.83 3.16 4.93
N PRO A 85 -2.67 3.51 3.94
CA PRO A 85 -3.93 2.81 3.73
C PRO A 85 -3.72 1.33 3.36
N LEU A 86 -2.62 0.99 2.69
CA LEU A 86 -2.30 -0.42 2.37
C LEU A 86 -2.00 -1.25 3.63
N ASN A 87 -1.34 -0.67 4.64
CA ASN A 87 -1.11 -1.35 5.91
C ASN A 87 -2.43 -1.54 6.68
N ALA A 88 -3.34 -0.56 6.64
CA ALA A 88 -4.68 -0.73 7.19
C ALA A 88 -5.44 -1.86 6.48
N TYR A 89 -5.38 -1.90 5.15
CA TYR A 89 -5.93 -3.00 4.34
C TYR A 89 -5.40 -4.36 4.78
N PHE A 90 -4.08 -4.51 4.94
CA PHE A 90 -3.48 -5.76 5.39
C PHE A 90 -3.84 -6.12 6.83
N SER A 91 -3.97 -5.14 7.73
CA SER A 91 -4.41 -5.39 9.10
C SER A 91 -5.84 -5.95 9.14
N ILE A 92 -6.76 -5.40 8.35
CA ILE A 92 -8.13 -5.93 8.21
C ILE A 92 -8.09 -7.38 7.72
N LEU A 93 -7.32 -7.65 6.66
CA LEU A 93 -7.16 -9.00 6.12
C LEU A 93 -6.49 -9.99 7.09
N CYS A 94 -5.55 -9.54 7.92
CA CYS A 94 -4.93 -10.39 8.93
C CYS A 94 -5.96 -10.83 9.98
N VAL A 95 -6.72 -9.89 10.53
CA VAL A 95 -7.75 -10.20 11.54
C VAL A 95 -8.76 -11.16 10.97
N GLU A 96 -9.28 -10.88 9.78
CA GLU A 96 -10.30 -11.69 9.12
C GLU A 96 -9.77 -13.04 8.63
N GLY A 97 -8.56 -13.08 8.08
CA GLY A 97 -7.95 -14.30 7.60
C GLY A 97 -7.68 -15.26 8.75
N LEU A 98 -7.09 -14.78 9.84
CA LEU A 98 -6.78 -15.59 11.01
C LEU A 98 -8.06 -16.10 11.70
N SER A 99 -9.13 -15.29 11.78
CA SER A 99 -10.42 -15.73 12.31
C SER A 99 -11.07 -16.85 11.47
N LYS A 100 -10.79 -16.87 10.16
CA LYS A 100 -11.22 -17.91 9.20
C LYS A 100 -10.24 -19.07 9.03
N GLY A 101 -9.23 -19.19 9.90
CA GLY A 101 -8.30 -20.32 9.90
C GLY A 101 -7.17 -20.24 8.87
N GLN A 102 -6.87 -19.06 8.33
CA GLN A 102 -5.65 -18.85 7.54
C GLN A 102 -4.40 -19.09 8.40
N SER A 103 -3.29 -19.40 7.74
CA SER A 103 -2.03 -19.67 8.41
C SER A 103 -1.50 -18.43 9.15
N ALA A 104 -0.87 -18.65 10.31
CA ALA A 104 -0.19 -17.61 11.08
C ALA A 104 0.96 -16.91 10.32
N VAL A 105 1.38 -17.46 9.16
CA VAL A 105 2.36 -16.83 8.26
C VAL A 105 1.74 -15.77 7.34
N LEU A 106 0.41 -15.61 7.34
CA LEU A 106 -0.30 -14.65 6.49
C LEU A 106 0.28 -13.22 6.57
N PRO A 107 0.55 -12.64 7.76
CA PRO A 107 1.17 -11.32 7.86
C PRO A 107 2.55 -11.25 7.18
N CYS A 108 3.30 -12.35 7.13
CA CYS A 108 4.61 -12.39 6.47
C CYS A 108 4.49 -12.18 4.95
N HIS A 109 3.41 -12.65 4.32
CA HIS A 109 3.17 -12.39 2.89
C HIS A 109 2.97 -10.90 2.62
N PHE A 110 2.14 -10.24 3.42
CA PHE A 110 1.90 -8.80 3.31
C PHE A 110 3.16 -7.97 3.57
N PHE A 111 3.92 -8.31 4.61
CA PHE A 111 5.18 -7.63 4.92
C PHE A 111 6.20 -7.74 3.78
N ARG A 112 6.30 -8.91 3.13
CA ARG A 112 7.17 -9.11 1.96
C ARG A 112 6.76 -8.20 0.81
N TYR A 113 5.46 -8.06 0.57
CA TYR A 113 4.93 -7.15 -0.45
C TYR A 113 5.25 -5.68 -0.14
N SER A 114 4.98 -5.20 1.08
CA SER A 114 5.32 -3.83 1.48
C SER A 114 6.82 -3.55 1.35
N SER A 115 7.66 -4.50 1.78
CA SER A 115 9.11 -4.41 1.61
C SER A 115 9.54 -4.35 0.14
N HIS A 116 8.86 -5.13 -0.71
CA HIS A 116 9.09 -5.10 -2.15
C HIS A 116 8.71 -3.75 -2.76
N LEU A 117 7.57 -3.16 -2.38
CA LEU A 117 7.16 -1.81 -2.80
C LEU A 117 8.21 -0.76 -2.45
N VAL A 118 8.74 -0.79 -1.22
CA VAL A 118 9.84 0.11 -0.79
C VAL A 118 11.06 -0.05 -1.69
N LYS A 119 11.46 -1.30 -1.99
CA LYS A 119 12.62 -1.59 -2.83
C LYS A 119 12.44 -1.05 -4.26
N ILE A 120 11.29 -1.31 -4.89
CA ILE A 120 11.06 -0.86 -6.28
C ILE A 120 10.83 0.65 -6.36
N ALA A 121 10.23 1.28 -5.34
CA ALA A 121 10.09 2.74 -5.27
C ALA A 121 11.45 3.46 -5.26
N ALA A 122 12.48 2.84 -4.67
CA ALA A 122 13.84 3.38 -4.71
C ALA A 122 14.49 3.26 -6.10
N GLN A 123 14.10 2.27 -6.91
CA GLN A 123 14.80 1.89 -8.15
C GLN A 123 14.10 2.35 -9.43
N TYR A 124 12.78 2.54 -9.39
CA TYR A 124 11.94 2.81 -10.54
C TYR A 124 11.13 4.09 -10.34
N ASP A 125 10.64 4.65 -11.46
CA ASP A 125 9.79 5.83 -11.43
C ASP A 125 8.48 5.56 -10.70
N TRP A 126 8.03 6.52 -9.88
CA TRP A 126 6.89 6.34 -8.99
C TRP A 126 5.60 5.97 -9.75
N LYS A 127 5.35 6.61 -10.89
CA LYS A 127 4.18 6.31 -11.74
C LYS A 127 4.16 4.84 -12.21
N ALA A 128 5.33 4.29 -12.54
CA ALA A 128 5.48 2.89 -12.93
C ALA A 128 5.24 1.96 -11.74
N VAL A 129 5.79 2.30 -10.58
CA VAL A 129 5.57 1.55 -9.32
C VAL A 129 4.10 1.52 -8.92
N LEU A 130 3.40 2.65 -9.05
CA LEU A 130 1.97 2.72 -8.77
C LEU A 130 1.15 1.88 -9.75
N SER A 131 1.49 1.90 -11.05
CA SER A 131 0.82 1.08 -12.06
C SER A 131 1.03 -0.43 -11.78
N TYR A 132 2.26 -0.82 -11.45
CA TYR A 132 2.60 -2.17 -11.00
C TYR A 132 1.80 -2.58 -9.76
N HIS A 133 1.68 -1.68 -8.76
CA HIS A 133 0.91 -1.93 -7.55
C HIS A 133 -0.56 -2.19 -7.88
N LEU A 134 -1.21 -1.32 -8.66
CA LEU A 134 -2.63 -1.45 -9.00
C LEU A 134 -2.91 -2.75 -9.77
N ALA A 135 -2.05 -3.11 -10.72
CA ALA A 135 -2.17 -4.36 -11.47
C ALA A 135 -1.96 -5.59 -10.56
N THR A 136 -0.95 -5.55 -9.68
CA THR A 136 -0.69 -6.60 -8.71
C THR A 136 -1.88 -6.77 -7.77
N PHE A 137 -2.37 -5.67 -7.21
CA PHE A 137 -3.50 -5.64 -6.28
C PHE A 137 -4.74 -6.30 -6.90
N ALA A 138 -5.10 -5.91 -8.13
CA ALA A 138 -6.23 -6.50 -8.84
C ALA A 138 -6.07 -8.03 -9.05
N ARG A 139 -4.84 -8.49 -9.33
CA ARG A 139 -4.52 -9.93 -9.44
C ARG A 139 -4.66 -10.63 -8.09
N ARG A 140 -4.13 -10.05 -7.01
CA ARG A 140 -4.24 -10.62 -5.66
C ARG A 140 -5.69 -10.68 -5.16
N CYS A 141 -6.52 -9.68 -5.45
CA CYS A 141 -7.96 -9.74 -5.14
C CYS A 141 -8.66 -10.92 -5.83
N LYS A 142 -8.28 -11.27 -7.06
CA LYS A 142 -8.81 -12.45 -7.77
C LYS A 142 -8.40 -13.76 -7.10
N GLU A 143 -7.17 -13.84 -6.60
CA GLU A 143 -6.64 -15.02 -5.89
C GLU A 143 -7.29 -15.18 -4.51
N MET A 144 -7.38 -14.10 -3.75
CA MET A 144 -7.97 -14.13 -2.39
C MET A 144 -9.46 -14.47 -2.40
N ARG A 145 -10.21 -14.13 -3.46
CA ARG A 145 -11.58 -14.63 -3.67
C ARG A 145 -11.69 -16.16 -3.77
N LYS A 146 -10.58 -16.83 -4.07
CA LYS A 146 -10.46 -18.31 -4.07
C LYS A 146 -9.82 -18.83 -2.77
N GLY A 147 -9.53 -17.96 -1.81
CA GLY A 147 -8.87 -18.28 -0.55
C GLY A 147 -7.35 -18.37 -0.63
N ASP A 148 -6.71 -18.01 -1.74
CA ASP A 148 -5.25 -18.01 -1.88
C ASP A 148 -4.66 -16.63 -1.59
N TYR A 149 -3.89 -16.55 -0.50
CA TYR A 149 -3.19 -15.35 -0.06
C TYR A 149 -1.69 -15.40 -0.33
N ALA A 150 -1.15 -16.56 -0.73
CA ALA A 150 0.29 -16.76 -0.88
C ALA A 150 0.90 -15.87 -1.98
N GLY A 151 0.05 -15.42 -2.93
CA GLY A 151 0.41 -14.50 -3.98
C GLY A 151 1.05 -13.20 -3.50
N TRP A 152 0.63 -12.65 -2.35
CA TRP A 152 1.22 -11.44 -1.79
C TRP A 152 2.70 -11.62 -1.40
N GLY A 153 3.10 -12.85 -1.06
CA GLY A 153 4.48 -13.15 -0.72
C GLY A 153 5.42 -13.33 -1.92
N ARG A 154 4.89 -13.25 -3.16
CA ARG A 154 5.61 -13.51 -4.40
C ARG A 154 5.74 -12.24 -5.23
N VAL A 155 6.87 -12.13 -5.93
CA VAL A 155 7.09 -11.07 -6.90
C VAL A 155 6.44 -11.47 -8.22
N ASP A 156 5.71 -10.55 -8.83
CA ASP A 156 5.04 -10.78 -10.10
C ASP A 156 5.95 -10.37 -11.25
N MET A 157 6.70 -11.34 -11.79
CA MET A 157 7.73 -11.09 -12.80
C MET A 157 7.14 -10.51 -14.09
N ASP A 158 5.98 -10.99 -14.53
CA ASP A 158 5.31 -10.49 -15.74
C ASP A 158 4.97 -9.01 -15.58
N LEU A 159 4.41 -8.63 -14.43
CA LEU A 159 4.08 -7.23 -14.15
C LEU A 159 5.35 -6.37 -13.94
N MET A 160 6.44 -6.94 -13.41
CA MET A 160 7.71 -6.23 -13.33
C MET A 160 8.26 -5.90 -14.72
N GLU A 161 8.24 -6.87 -15.64
CA GLU A 161 8.70 -6.68 -17.02
C GLU A 161 7.85 -5.65 -17.76
N GLU A 162 6.53 -5.70 -17.58
CA GLU A 162 5.59 -4.79 -18.23
C GLU A 162 5.70 -3.35 -17.72
N PHE A 163 5.69 -3.16 -16.40
CA PHE A 163 5.56 -1.81 -15.81
C PHE A 163 6.91 -1.22 -15.37
N LEU A 164 7.80 -2.02 -14.78
CA LEU A 164 8.97 -1.49 -14.07
C LEU A 164 10.21 -1.43 -14.94
N VAL A 165 10.57 -2.52 -15.63
CA VAL A 165 11.81 -2.62 -16.43
C VAL A 165 12.01 -1.44 -17.38
N PRO A 166 10.99 -0.95 -18.13
CA PRO A 166 11.15 0.20 -19.02
C PRO A 166 11.39 1.54 -18.30
N ASN A 167 11.08 1.63 -17.00
CA ASN A 167 11.00 2.86 -16.22
C ASN A 167 12.00 2.87 -15.04
N GLN A 168 13.17 2.27 -15.24
CA GLN A 168 14.25 2.27 -14.24
C GLN A 168 14.86 3.67 -14.11
N LYS A 169 15.02 4.14 -12.87
CA LYS A 169 15.69 5.41 -12.59
C LYS A 169 17.13 5.34 -13.10
N LYS A 170 17.52 6.30 -13.92
CA LYS A 170 18.93 6.47 -14.31
C LYS A 170 19.72 6.78 -13.05
N ARG A 171 20.67 5.92 -12.66
CA ARG A 171 21.63 6.28 -11.61
C ARG A 171 22.39 7.52 -12.11
N PRO A 172 22.49 8.60 -11.32
CA PRO A 172 23.41 9.65 -11.68
C PRO A 172 24.81 9.02 -11.68
N TYR A 173 25.44 8.96 -12.86
CA TYR A 173 26.85 8.63 -12.96
C TYR A 173 27.60 9.65 -12.10
N GLY A 174 28.24 9.17 -11.03
CA GLY A 174 29.21 9.98 -10.31
C GLY A 174 30.28 10.41 -11.31
N SER A 175 30.42 11.72 -11.51
CA SER A 175 31.59 12.30 -12.14
C SER A 175 32.80 11.86 -11.31
N VAL A 176 33.54 10.88 -11.81
CA VAL A 176 34.83 10.50 -11.24
C VAL A 176 35.75 11.68 -11.51
N PHE A 177 36.06 12.44 -10.47
CA PHE A 177 37.09 13.46 -10.51
C PHE A 177 38.37 12.84 -11.09
N SER A 178 38.77 13.28 -12.29
CA SER A 178 40.10 13.03 -12.82
C SER A 178 41.11 13.61 -11.84
N THR A 179 41.79 12.76 -11.09
CA THR A 179 42.98 13.12 -10.34
C THR A 179 44.06 13.53 -11.34
N HIS A 180 44.21 14.84 -11.51
CA HIS A 180 45.30 15.42 -12.28
C HIS A 180 46.62 15.15 -11.54
N ASN A 181 47.37 14.16 -12.00
CA ASN A 181 48.71 13.83 -11.51
C ASN A 181 49.67 14.99 -11.82
N ALA A 182 49.88 15.89 -10.86
CA ALA A 182 50.95 16.88 -10.90
C ALA A 182 52.28 16.17 -10.59
N ARG A 183 53.00 15.76 -11.63
CA ARG A 183 54.41 15.34 -11.58
C ARG A 183 55.24 16.46 -10.95
N ARG A 184 55.66 16.29 -9.68
CA ARG A 184 56.82 16.98 -9.12
C ARG A 184 58.07 16.48 -9.85
N LYS A 185 58.71 17.36 -10.63
CA LYS A 185 60.13 17.24 -10.98
C LYS A 185 60.92 17.83 -9.81
N GLN A 186 61.68 16.99 -9.10
CA GLN A 186 62.82 17.47 -8.30
C GLN A 186 64.08 17.29 -9.17
N LYS A 187 64.84 18.38 -9.26
CA LYS A 187 66.21 18.44 -9.73
C LYS A 187 67.09 18.64 -8.51
#